data_AF-A0A1M7CWB4-F1
#
_entry.id   AF-A0A1M7CWB4-F1
#
_cell.length_a   1.000
_cell.length_b   1.000
_cell.length_c   1.000
_cell.angle_alpha   90.00
_cell.angle_beta   90.00
_cell.angle_gamma   90.00
#
_symmetry.space_group_name_H-M   'P 1'
#
loop_
_entity.id
_entity.type
_entity.pdbx_description
1 polymer ?
#
loop_
_entity_poly.entity_id
_entity_poly.type
_entity_poly.pdbx_seq_one_letter_code
_entity_poly.pdbx_strand_id
1 'polypeptide(L)'
;MITVKTFKFESNLAFASSYLKEQHIPHFADLKTKSLLSDEKTKDEILKIIEDLKIDETDVEPDEEILEGYKEWNENMYNPGHYTGGKSPSFNYDKSNYLSLALITLLSGLACCIKLINEDNFSKAALWIFISIISLISFSLFYQYFKYKKRNSN
;
A
#
# COMPACT_ATOMS: atom_id res chain seq x y z
N MET A 1 19.37 -34.79 -13.65
CA MET A 1 18.47 -33.62 -13.50
C MET A 1 18.75 -32.62 -14.60
N ILE A 2 17.70 -32.18 -15.27
CA ILE A 2 17.70 -31.19 -16.35
C ILE A 2 16.89 -29.96 -15.91
N THR A 3 17.22 -28.78 -16.42
CA THR A 3 16.48 -27.56 -16.12
C THR A 3 15.12 -27.61 -16.82
N VAL A 4 14.06 -27.44 -16.03
CA VAL A 4 12.67 -27.41 -16.50
C VAL A 4 12.26 -25.98 -16.82
N LYS A 5 12.44 -25.06 -15.85
CA LYS A 5 12.16 -23.64 -15.99
C LYS A 5 13.10 -22.82 -15.10
N THR A 6 13.49 -21.65 -15.56
CA THR A 6 14.17 -20.63 -14.75
C THR A 6 13.20 -19.49 -14.47
N PHE A 7 13.07 -19.12 -13.19
CA PHE A 7 12.16 -18.08 -12.72
C PHE A 7 12.87 -16.75 -12.58
N LYS A 8 12.15 -15.65 -12.79
CA LYS A 8 12.67 -14.30 -12.59
C LYS A 8 12.86 -13.97 -11.10
N PHE A 9 11.87 -14.36 -10.30
CA PHE A 9 11.79 -14.10 -8.86
C PHE A 9 11.99 -15.38 -8.05
N GLU A 10 12.79 -15.31 -6.98
CA GLU A 10 13.04 -16.44 -6.08
C GLU A 10 11.76 -16.91 -5.37
N SER A 11 10.88 -15.97 -5.02
CA SER A 11 9.56 -16.25 -4.44
C SER A 11 8.69 -17.12 -5.35
N ASN A 12 8.74 -16.89 -6.66
CA ASN A 12 7.97 -17.66 -7.64
C ASN A 12 8.49 -19.09 -7.75
N LEU A 13 9.81 -19.28 -7.73
CA LEU A 13 10.42 -20.62 -7.66
C LEU A 13 10.03 -21.33 -6.35
N ALA A 14 10.08 -20.64 -5.21
CA ALA A 14 9.73 -21.21 -3.92
C ALA A 14 8.25 -21.62 -3.86
N PHE A 15 7.36 -20.81 -4.43
CA PHE A 15 5.95 -21.14 -4.59
C PHE A 15 5.74 -22.38 -5.46
N ALA A 16 6.30 -22.40 -6.67
CA ALA A 16 6.20 -23.54 -7.58
C ALA A 16 6.77 -24.82 -6.96
N SER A 17 7.91 -24.73 -6.26
CA SER A 17 8.50 -25.87 -5.55
C SER A 17 7.59 -26.38 -4.44
N SER A 18 6.98 -25.49 -3.65
CA SER A 18 6.06 -25.89 -2.58
C SER A 18 4.84 -26.62 -3.15
N TYR A 19 4.25 -26.10 -4.23
CA TYR A 19 3.13 -26.74 -4.91
C TYR A 19 3.47 -28.13 -5.45
N LEU A 20 4.64 -28.29 -6.07
CA LEU A 20 5.10 -29.59 -6.57
C LEU A 20 5.41 -30.59 -5.44
N LYS A 21 5.86 -30.11 -4.27
CA LYS A 21 6.06 -30.96 -3.09
C LYS A 21 4.74 -31.50 -2.55
N GLU A 22 3.69 -30.66 -2.51
CA GLU A 22 2.35 -31.09 -2.10
C GLU A 22 1.78 -32.17 -3.02
N GLN A 23 2.08 -32.09 -4.32
CA GLN A 23 1.70 -33.10 -5.30
C GLN A 23 2.64 -34.33 -5.33
N HIS A 24 3.63 -34.39 -4.43
CA HIS A 24 4.60 -35.48 -4.35
C HIS A 24 5.43 -35.69 -5.63
N ILE A 25 5.63 -34.63 -6.42
CA ILE A 25 6.37 -34.68 -7.68
C ILE A 25 7.87 -34.46 -7.41
N PRO A 26 8.75 -35.40 -7.82
CA PRO A 26 10.19 -35.26 -7.64
C PRO A 26 10.78 -34.07 -8.43
N HIS A 27 11.37 -33.13 -7.71
CA HIS A 27 12.06 -31.97 -8.30
C HIS A 27 13.12 -31.43 -7.33
N PHE A 28 13.97 -30.56 -7.84
CA PHE A 28 14.96 -29.80 -7.08
C PHE A 28 14.86 -28.32 -7.46
N ALA A 29 14.78 -27.45 -6.46
CA ALA A 29 14.73 -26.00 -6.65
C ALA A 29 16.08 -25.39 -6.26
N ASP A 30 16.81 -24.88 -7.25
CA ASP A 30 18.05 -24.13 -7.00
C ASP A 30 17.74 -22.63 -6.90
N LEU A 31 17.67 -22.14 -5.65
CA LEU A 31 17.39 -20.74 -5.36
C LEU A 31 18.48 -19.78 -5.87
N LYS A 32 19.74 -20.24 -5.95
CA LYS A 32 20.85 -19.39 -6.42
C LYS A 32 20.75 -19.08 -7.91
N THR A 33 20.42 -20.11 -8.70
CA THR A 33 20.23 -19.99 -10.15
C THR A 33 18.77 -19.75 -10.54
N LYS A 34 17.88 -19.65 -9.56
CA LYS A 34 16.42 -19.52 -9.71
C LYS A 34 15.82 -20.57 -10.65
N SER A 35 16.40 -21.76 -10.66
CA SER A 35 16.06 -22.81 -11.62
C SER A 35 15.40 -23.99 -10.95
N LEU A 36 14.32 -24.46 -11.58
CA LEU A 36 13.66 -25.70 -11.22
C LEU A 36 14.21 -26.83 -12.09
N LEU A 37 14.70 -27.87 -11.42
CA LEU A 37 15.38 -29.02 -12.01
C LEU A 37 14.55 -30.28 -11.73
N SER A 38 14.46 -31.18 -12.70
CA SER A 38 13.81 -32.48 -12.52
C SER A 38 14.43 -33.52 -13.44
N ASP A 39 13.95 -34.76 -13.37
CA ASP A 39 14.34 -35.82 -14.31
C ASP A 39 13.57 -35.69 -15.63
N GLU A 40 14.09 -36.31 -16.68
CA GLU A 40 13.55 -36.19 -18.03
C GLU A 40 12.12 -36.74 -18.15
N LYS A 41 11.80 -37.77 -17.36
CA LYS A 41 10.47 -38.41 -17.33
C LYS A 41 9.37 -37.50 -16.75
N THR A 42 9.71 -36.62 -15.83
CA THR A 42 8.78 -35.77 -15.07
C THR A 42 8.75 -34.33 -15.57
N LYS A 43 9.62 -33.97 -16.52
CA LYS A 43 9.74 -32.61 -17.08
C LYS A 43 8.43 -32.10 -17.67
N ASP A 44 7.79 -32.89 -18.52
CA ASP A 44 6.59 -32.44 -19.26
C ASP A 44 5.38 -32.26 -18.34
N GLU A 45 5.26 -33.10 -17.31
CA GLU A 45 4.25 -32.97 -16.26
C GLU A 45 4.44 -31.67 -15.47
N ILE A 46 5.67 -31.39 -15.05
CA ILE A 46 6.01 -30.17 -14.29
C ILE A 46 5.78 -28.91 -15.12
N LEU A 47 6.17 -28.92 -16.40
CA LEU A 47 5.93 -27.77 -17.29
C LEU A 47 4.45 -27.43 -17.38
N LYS A 48 3.61 -28.44 -17.58
CA LYS A 48 2.16 -28.26 -17.64
C LYS A 48 1.60 -27.67 -16.34
N ILE A 49 2.04 -28.17 -15.19
CA ILE A 49 1.61 -27.63 -13.89
C ILE A 49 2.03 -26.16 -13.75
N ILE A 50 3.24 -25.81 -14.13
CA ILE A 50 3.72 -24.42 -14.02
C ILE A 50 2.93 -23.48 -14.94
N GLU A 51 2.59 -23.91 -16.14
CA GLU A 51 1.72 -23.16 -17.06
C GLU A 51 0.32 -22.96 -16.47
N ASP A 52 -0.25 -24.01 -15.86
CA ASP A 52 -1.56 -23.97 -15.21
C ASP A 52 -1.57 -23.07 -13.96
N LEU A 53 -0.45 -22.95 -13.24
CA LEU A 53 -0.30 -22.05 -12.10
C LEU A 53 -0.35 -20.56 -12.49
N LYS A 54 -0.21 -20.24 -13.79
CA LYS A 54 -0.26 -18.85 -14.31
C LYS A 54 0.56 -17.87 -13.48
N ILE A 55 1.77 -18.28 -13.09
CA ILE A 55 2.66 -17.48 -12.26
C ILE A 55 3.04 -16.23 -13.03
N ASP A 56 2.69 -15.08 -12.47
CA ASP A 56 3.06 -13.78 -13.01
C ASP A 56 4.56 -13.53 -12.79
N GLU A 57 5.28 -13.35 -13.91
CA GLU A 57 6.71 -13.00 -13.93
C GLU A 57 6.94 -11.64 -14.59
N THR A 58 5.88 -10.87 -14.81
CA THR A 58 6.01 -9.47 -15.22
C THR A 58 6.65 -8.66 -14.10
N ASP A 59 7.52 -7.71 -14.44
CA ASP A 59 7.90 -6.71 -13.45
C ASP A 59 6.66 -5.87 -13.16
N VAL A 60 6.34 -5.70 -11.89
CA VAL A 60 5.58 -4.53 -11.48
C VAL A 60 6.54 -3.38 -11.63
N GLU A 61 6.52 -2.71 -12.80
CA GLU A 61 7.28 -1.48 -12.97
C GLU A 61 6.77 -0.49 -11.91
N PRO A 62 7.61 -0.12 -10.93
CA PRO A 62 7.22 0.90 -9.98
C PRO A 62 7.01 2.19 -10.76
N ASP A 63 5.89 2.85 -10.53
CA ASP A 63 5.60 4.15 -11.12
C ASP A 63 6.79 5.10 -10.86
N GLU A 64 7.47 5.50 -11.93
CA GLU A 64 8.69 6.32 -11.85
C GLU A 64 8.40 7.64 -11.12
N GLU A 65 7.21 8.22 -11.28
CA GLU A 65 6.79 9.45 -10.61
C GLU A 65 6.72 9.25 -9.08
N ILE A 66 6.23 8.09 -8.64
CA ILE A 66 6.15 7.74 -7.22
C ILE A 66 7.57 7.57 -6.65
N LEU A 67 8.43 6.84 -7.35
CA LEU A 67 9.82 6.62 -6.93
C LEU A 67 10.63 7.91 -6.83
N GLU A 68 10.47 8.81 -7.81
CA GLU A 68 11.08 10.14 -7.78
C GLU A 68 10.56 10.96 -6.60
N GLY A 69 9.25 10.91 -6.32
CA GLY A 69 8.65 11.56 -5.15
C GLY A 69 9.26 11.08 -3.83
N TYR A 70 9.48 9.77 -3.68
CA TYR A 70 10.14 9.22 -2.48
C TYR A 70 11.62 9.61 -2.36
N LYS A 71 12.35 9.67 -3.49
CA LYS A 71 13.75 10.14 -3.51
C LYS A 71 13.84 11.61 -3.11
N GLU A 72 13.04 12.48 -3.73
CA GLU A 72 13.02 13.91 -3.42
C GLU A 72 12.64 14.18 -1.96
N TRP A 73 11.64 13.46 -1.44
CA TRP A 73 11.26 13.56 -0.04
C TRP A 73 12.38 13.13 0.90
N ASN A 74 13.05 12.00 0.63
CA ASN A 74 14.14 11.51 1.47
C ASN A 74 15.31 12.51 1.56
N GLU A 75 15.61 13.22 0.47
CA GLU A 75 16.65 14.25 0.45
C GLU A 75 16.26 15.50 1.26
N ASN A 76 14.96 15.82 1.33
CA ASN A 76 14.49 17.10 1.85
C ASN A 76 13.66 17.01 3.15
N MET A 77 13.36 15.81 3.66
CA MET A 77 12.47 15.62 4.82
C MET A 77 12.98 16.28 6.11
N TYR A 78 14.28 16.53 6.23
CA TYR A 78 14.86 17.21 7.38
C TYR A 78 14.86 18.74 7.25
N ASN A 79 14.47 19.28 6.10
CA ASN A 79 14.24 20.71 5.93
C ASN A 79 12.85 21.06 6.51
N PRO A 80 12.75 21.88 7.56
CA PRO A 80 11.47 22.17 8.22
C PRO A 80 10.43 22.78 7.28
N GLY A 81 10.85 23.64 6.34
CA GLY A 81 9.94 24.27 5.37
C GLY A 81 9.43 23.27 4.32
N HIS A 82 10.26 22.28 3.97
CA HIS A 82 9.88 21.23 3.04
C HIS A 82 8.94 20.20 3.70
N TYR A 83 9.27 19.77 4.92
CA TYR A 83 8.48 18.83 5.70
C TYR A 83 7.06 19.35 5.98
N THR A 84 6.96 20.61 6.41
CA THR A 84 5.67 21.26 6.73
C THR A 84 4.90 21.73 5.50
N GLY A 85 5.55 21.88 4.34
CA GLY A 85 4.95 22.29 3.07
C GLY A 85 4.09 21.23 2.39
N GLY A 86 4.02 20.01 2.95
CA GLY A 86 3.11 18.97 2.48
C GLY A 86 3.55 18.25 1.20
N LYS A 87 4.86 18.15 0.94
CA LYS A 87 5.41 17.33 -0.16
C LYS A 87 5.64 15.85 0.23
N SER A 88 4.98 15.36 1.28
CA SER A 88 5.10 13.95 1.65
C SER A 88 4.43 13.06 0.58
N PRO A 89 5.14 12.08 -0.01
CA PRO A 89 4.68 11.29 -1.16
C PRO A 89 3.35 10.57 -0.94
N SER A 90 3.05 10.17 0.31
CA SER A 90 1.89 9.35 0.63
C SER A 90 0.71 10.10 1.25
N PHE A 91 0.93 11.27 1.86
CA PHE A 91 -0.11 11.92 2.68
C PHE A 91 -0.82 13.09 1.99
N ASN A 92 -0.16 13.74 1.02
CA ASN A 92 -0.66 14.99 0.42
C ASN A 92 -0.92 14.90 -1.10
N TYR A 93 -0.50 13.82 -1.75
CA TYR A 93 -0.67 13.71 -3.21
C TYR A 93 -2.11 13.39 -3.59
N ASP A 94 -2.78 12.53 -2.82
CA ASP A 94 -4.15 12.13 -3.15
C ASP A 94 -5.21 12.98 -2.42
N LYS A 95 -5.18 14.29 -2.73
CA LYS A 95 -6.21 15.24 -2.27
C LYS A 95 -7.63 14.84 -2.68
N SER A 96 -7.79 13.86 -3.57
CA SER A 96 -9.09 13.25 -3.88
C SER A 96 -9.73 12.59 -2.64
N ASN A 97 -8.92 12.06 -1.71
CA ASN A 97 -9.36 11.38 -0.49
C ASN A 97 -9.72 12.33 0.66
N TYR A 98 -9.40 13.62 0.54
CA TYR A 98 -9.60 14.59 1.62
C TYR A 98 -11.08 14.78 1.98
N LEU A 99 -11.99 14.56 1.04
CA LEU A 99 -13.42 14.53 1.31
C LEU A 99 -13.79 13.41 2.30
N SER A 100 -13.32 12.19 2.02
CA SER A 100 -13.54 11.02 2.88
C SER A 100 -12.92 11.23 4.26
N LEU A 101 -11.69 11.75 4.32
CA LEU A 101 -11.01 12.05 5.58
C LEU A 101 -11.76 13.11 6.41
N ALA A 102 -12.28 14.16 5.77
CA ALA A 102 -13.07 15.19 6.45
C ALA A 102 -14.35 14.59 7.07
N LEU A 103 -15.05 13.73 6.33
CA LEU A 103 -16.25 13.05 6.81
C LEU A 103 -15.95 12.09 7.97
N ILE A 104 -14.89 11.27 7.85
CA ILE A 104 -14.46 10.36 8.92
C ILE A 104 -14.09 11.15 10.19
N THR A 105 -13.37 12.26 10.04
CA THR A 105 -12.97 13.13 11.15
C THR A 105 -14.19 13.73 11.85
N LEU A 106 -15.20 14.19 11.11
CA LEU A 106 -16.46 14.68 11.68
C LEU A 106 -17.23 13.59 12.42
N LEU A 107 -17.43 12.42 11.79
CA LEU A 107 -18.20 11.33 12.38
C LEU A 107 -17.55 10.76 13.65
N SER A 108 -16.23 10.56 13.61
CA SER A 108 -15.46 10.14 14.79
C SER A 108 -15.47 11.21 15.88
N GLY A 109 -15.32 12.49 15.53
CA GLY A 109 -15.45 13.60 16.45
C GLY A 109 -16.82 13.68 17.11
N LEU A 110 -17.91 13.44 16.37
CA LEU A 110 -19.27 13.39 16.92
C LEU A 110 -19.43 12.23 17.91
N ALA A 111 -18.92 11.04 17.60
CA ALA A 111 -18.92 9.91 18.54
C ALA A 111 -18.17 10.24 19.84
N CYS A 112 -17.02 10.90 19.74
CA CYS A 112 -16.28 11.40 20.91
C CYS A 112 -17.06 12.45 21.71
N CYS A 113 -17.77 13.37 21.05
CA CYS A 113 -18.62 14.34 21.74
C CYS A 113 -19.74 13.64 22.54
N ILE A 114 -20.39 12.64 21.95
CA ILE A 114 -21.42 11.85 22.64
C ILE A 114 -20.83 11.16 23.87
N LYS A 115 -19.63 10.57 23.76
CA LYS A 115 -18.95 9.95 24.90
C LYS A 115 -18.64 10.97 26.00
N LEU A 116 -18.06 12.12 25.64
CA LEU A 116 -17.71 13.17 26.59
C LEU A 116 -18.93 13.71 27.36
N ILE A 117 -20.08 13.86 26.69
CA ILE A 117 -21.31 14.34 27.33
C ILE A 117 -21.87 13.34 28.35
N ASN A 118 -21.64 12.04 28.14
CA ASN A 118 -22.10 10.97 29.02
C ASN A 118 -21.07 10.57 30.10
N GLU A 119 -19.95 11.29 30.20
CA GLU A 119 -18.89 10.99 31.15
C GLU A 119 -19.19 11.64 32.51
N ASP A 120 -18.89 10.93 33.61
CA ASP A 120 -19.21 11.38 34.97
C ASP A 120 -18.57 12.73 35.34
N ASN A 121 -17.42 13.04 34.73
CA ASN A 121 -16.67 14.28 34.92
C ASN A 121 -16.80 15.23 33.71
N PHE A 122 -18.03 15.48 33.27
CA PHE A 122 -18.27 16.34 32.11
C PHE A 122 -17.71 17.76 32.29
N SER A 123 -16.88 18.19 31.33
CA SER A 123 -16.39 19.56 31.21
C SER A 123 -16.91 20.24 29.95
N LYS A 124 -17.74 21.27 30.13
CA LYS A 124 -18.26 22.10 29.04
C LYS A 124 -17.15 22.79 28.26
N ALA A 125 -16.10 23.25 28.95
CA ALA A 125 -14.95 23.88 28.31
C ALA A 125 -14.18 22.88 27.43
N ALA A 126 -13.95 21.66 27.93
CA ALA A 126 -13.28 20.61 27.16
C ALA A 126 -14.09 20.21 25.92
N LEU A 127 -15.41 20.10 26.04
CA LEU A 127 -16.29 19.83 24.91
C LEU A 127 -16.16 20.90 23.80
N TRP A 128 -16.20 22.19 24.15
CA TRP A 128 -16.10 23.27 23.17
C TRP A 128 -14.71 23.36 22.52
N ILE A 129 -13.65 23.11 23.28
CA ILE A 129 -12.28 23.03 22.74
C ILE A 129 -12.20 21.89 21.72
N PHE A 130 -12.72 20.71 22.08
CA PHE A 130 -12.71 19.54 21.21
C PHE A 130 -13.52 19.78 19.91
N ILE A 131 -14.73 20.33 20.02
CA ILE A 131 -15.57 20.72 18.86
C ILE A 131 -14.81 21.69 17.96
N SER A 132 -14.13 22.68 18.54
CA SER A 132 -13.36 23.67 17.77
C SER A 132 -12.23 23.03 16.99
N ILE A 133 -11.47 22.12 17.61
CA ILE A 133 -10.37 21.39 16.96
C ILE A 133 -10.88 20.54 15.80
N ILE A 134 -11.90 19.70 16.03
CA ILE A 134 -12.48 18.83 14.99
C ILE A 134 -13.03 19.66 13.83
N SER A 135 -13.69 20.78 14.13
CA SER A 135 -14.24 21.68 13.11
C SER A 135 -13.14 22.32 12.26
N LEU A 136 -12.05 22.79 12.88
CA LEU A 136 -10.91 23.39 12.17
C LEU A 136 -10.22 22.38 11.25
N ILE A 137 -9.97 21.17 11.73
CA ILE A 137 -9.36 20.10 10.93
C ILE A 137 -10.27 19.75 9.74
N SER A 138 -11.54 19.50 10.00
CA SER A 138 -12.51 19.13 8.96
C SER A 138 -12.68 20.24 7.92
N PHE A 139 -12.76 21.50 8.36
CA PHE A 139 -12.83 22.66 7.46
C PHE A 139 -11.58 22.76 6.57
N SER A 140 -10.38 22.57 7.14
CA SER A 140 -9.13 22.57 6.36
C SER A 140 -9.13 21.48 5.28
N LEU A 141 -9.57 20.27 5.62
CA LEU A 141 -9.66 19.15 4.68
C LEU A 141 -10.67 19.43 3.56
N PHE A 142 -11.87 19.89 3.89
CA PHE A 142 -12.87 20.28 2.88
C PHE A 142 -12.36 21.39 1.97
N TYR A 143 -11.78 22.45 2.54
CA TYR A 143 -11.25 23.58 1.77
C TYR A 143 -10.20 23.11 0.76
N GLN A 144 -9.27 22.27 1.20
CA GLN A 144 -8.23 21.71 0.33
C GLN A 144 -8.79 20.79 -0.74
N TYR A 145 -9.79 19.95 -0.42
CA TYR A 145 -10.49 19.11 -1.40
C TYR A 145 -11.18 19.95 -2.47
N PHE A 146 -11.96 20.96 -2.08
CA PHE A 146 -12.68 21.81 -3.03
C PHE A 146 -11.72 22.64 -3.90
N LYS A 147 -10.61 23.13 -3.32
CA LYS A 147 -9.56 23.81 -4.08
C LYS A 147 -8.91 22.88 -5.11
N TYR A 148 -8.64 21.62 -4.74
CA TYR A 148 -8.13 20.60 -5.64
C TYR A 148 -9.12 20.29 -6.77
N LYS A 149 -10.39 20.01 -6.42
CA LYS A 149 -11.45 19.71 -7.40
C LYS A 149 -11.63 20.86 -8.41
N LYS A 150 -11.59 22.11 -7.96
CA LYS A 150 -11.67 23.28 -8.83
C LYS A 150 -10.49 23.38 -9.81
N ARG A 151 -9.29 23.01 -9.38
CA ARG A 151 -8.07 23.06 -10.23
C ARG A 151 -8.07 21.98 -11.32
N ASN A 152 -8.65 20.81 -11.02
CA ASN A 152 -8.62 19.64 -11.91
C ASN A 152 -9.92 19.44 -12.71
N SER A 153 -10.92 20.31 -12.54
CA SER A 153 -12.17 20.31 -13.30
C SER A 153 -12.18 21.33 -14.45
N ASN A 154 -11.05 22.02 -14.68
CA ASN A 154 -10.76 22.87 -15.84
C ASN A 154 -9.72 22.17 -16.71
#